data_AF-A0A376KYL3-F1
#
_entry.id   AF-A0A376KYL3-F1
#
_cell.length_a   1.000
_cell.length_b   1.000
_cell.length_c   1.000
_cell.angle_alpha   90.00
_cell.angle_beta   90.00
_cell.angle_gamma   90.00
#
_symmetry.space_group_name_H-M   'P 1'
#
loop_
_entity.id
_entity.type
_entity.pdbx_description
1 polymer ?
#
loop_
_entity_poly.entity_id
_entity_poly.type
_entity_poly.pdbx_seq_one_letter_code
_entity_poly.pdbx_strand_id
1 'polypeptide(L)'
;MYQAGVPLRHMRICEPFGPEQRQGLWLYHVIEPDRWAAMCARVSGVKSGGIYAGHDNHFYGHRKILKPEHLDWQEYALLLLNSMPEKTAEHYRNKIAIYLHWYQKKGIEVPQTQQGDIGAKDIPSWRRICKVLLNNDYWCRALSFSPTKAKNYQRYNERIKGKRQEWGILCNND
;
A
#
# COMPACT_ATOMS: atom_id res chain seq x y z
N MET A 1 -1.59 21.48 -21.47
CA MET A 1 -2.41 21.24 -20.25
C MET A 1 -3.63 22.16 -20.19
N TYR A 2 -3.47 23.49 -20.23
CA TYR A 2 -4.60 24.45 -20.23
C TYR A 2 -5.63 24.19 -21.34
N GLN A 3 -5.16 24.01 -22.58
CA GLN A 3 -6.03 23.69 -23.73
C GLN A 3 -6.78 22.35 -23.58
N ALA A 4 -6.30 21.45 -22.72
CA ALA A 4 -6.95 20.17 -22.42
C ALA A 4 -7.88 20.25 -21.20
N GLY A 5 -8.18 21.45 -20.68
CA GLY A 5 -9.13 21.68 -19.60
C GLY A 5 -8.59 21.46 -18.18
N VAL A 6 -7.28 21.32 -18.00
CA VAL A 6 -6.68 21.16 -16.67
C VAL A 6 -6.71 22.51 -15.92
N PRO A 7 -7.25 22.61 -14.70
CA PRO A 7 -7.20 23.86 -13.92
C PRO A 7 -5.76 24.24 -13.55
N LEU A 8 -5.45 25.54 -13.49
CA LEU A 8 -4.08 26.05 -13.23
C LEU A 8 -3.40 25.42 -12.00
N ARG A 9 -4.13 25.23 -10.90
CA ARG A 9 -3.61 24.59 -9.66
C ARG A 9 -3.14 23.14 -9.85
N HIS A 10 -3.62 22.46 -10.89
CA HIS A 10 -3.32 21.07 -11.21
C HIS A 10 -2.31 20.92 -12.36
N MET A 11 -1.82 22.02 -12.95
CA MET A 11 -0.79 22.00 -13.99
C MET A 11 0.62 21.87 -13.37
N ARG A 12 0.93 20.70 -12.82
CA ARG A 12 2.26 20.41 -12.27
C ARG A 12 3.14 19.72 -13.31
N ILE A 13 4.42 20.11 -13.35
CA ILE A 13 5.46 19.42 -14.12
C ILE A 13 6.28 18.60 -13.11
N CYS A 14 6.15 17.28 -13.15
CA CYS A 14 6.84 16.35 -12.29
C CYS A 14 7.05 15.02 -13.04
N GLU A 15 7.73 14.06 -12.42
CA GLU A 15 7.85 12.70 -12.98
C GLU A 15 6.46 12.07 -13.17
N PRO A 16 6.15 11.49 -14.35
CA PRO A 16 4.78 11.14 -14.73
C PRO A 16 4.15 10.02 -13.87
N PHE A 17 4.99 9.21 -13.20
CA PHE A 17 4.55 8.05 -12.41
C PHE A 17 4.56 8.30 -10.90
N GLY A 18 5.02 9.48 -10.47
CA GLY A 18 5.00 9.91 -9.08
C GLY A 18 3.58 9.93 -8.51
N PRO A 19 3.40 9.74 -7.19
CA PRO A 19 2.08 9.65 -6.56
C PRO A 19 1.16 10.83 -6.90
N GLU A 20 1.72 12.03 -7.01
CA GLU A 20 1.01 13.28 -7.31
C GLU A 20 0.69 13.43 -8.79
N GLN A 21 1.63 13.10 -9.68
CA GLN A 21 1.50 13.34 -11.12
C GLN A 21 0.76 12.22 -11.85
N ARG A 22 0.70 11.02 -11.28
CA ARG A 22 0.01 9.86 -11.87
C ARG A 22 -1.45 10.18 -12.25
N GLN A 23 -2.10 11.07 -11.49
CA GLN A 23 -3.47 11.55 -11.76
C GLN A 23 -3.61 12.23 -13.13
N GLY A 24 -2.52 12.78 -13.66
CA GLY A 24 -2.46 13.44 -14.96
C GLY A 24 -2.04 12.54 -16.12
N LEU A 25 -1.86 11.22 -15.91
CA LEU A 25 -1.42 10.31 -16.98
C LEU A 25 -2.36 10.28 -18.19
N TRP A 26 -3.67 10.46 -17.98
CA TRP A 26 -4.66 10.56 -19.05
C TRP A 26 -4.33 11.68 -20.06
N LEU A 27 -3.60 12.70 -19.62
CA LEU A 27 -3.26 13.85 -20.46
C LEU A 27 -2.34 13.48 -21.62
N TYR A 28 -1.47 12.47 -21.44
CA TYR A 28 -0.64 11.96 -22.52
C TYR A 28 -1.47 11.38 -23.66
N HIS A 29 -2.60 10.73 -23.35
CA HIS A 29 -3.51 10.24 -24.38
C HIS A 29 -4.10 11.39 -25.22
N VAL A 30 -4.30 12.57 -24.63
CA VAL A 30 -4.91 13.73 -25.31
C VAL A 30 -3.88 14.58 -26.05
N ILE A 31 -2.72 14.84 -25.44
CA ILE A 31 -1.73 15.77 -25.97
C ILE A 31 -0.64 15.06 -26.80
N GLU A 32 -0.28 13.83 -26.44
CA GLU A 32 0.88 13.11 -27.00
C GLU A 32 0.59 11.60 -27.21
N PRO A 33 -0.32 11.24 -28.13
CA PRO A 33 -0.80 9.86 -28.29
C PRO A 33 0.31 8.86 -28.60
N ASP A 34 1.32 9.24 -29.40
CA ASP A 34 2.46 8.37 -29.71
C ASP A 34 3.30 8.05 -28.46
N ARG A 35 3.51 9.06 -27.59
CA ARG A 35 4.22 8.85 -26.33
C ARG A 35 3.38 8.00 -25.38
N TRP A 36 2.07 8.21 -25.35
CA TRP A 36 1.16 7.36 -24.57
C TRP A 36 1.23 5.89 -24.99
N ALA A 37 1.23 5.61 -26.30
CA ALA A 37 1.37 4.25 -26.81
C ALA A 37 2.70 3.62 -26.39
N ALA A 38 3.80 4.36 -26.51
CA ALA A 38 5.12 3.92 -26.07
C ALA A 38 5.17 3.66 -24.55
N MET A 39 4.53 4.50 -23.73
CA MET A 39 4.46 4.30 -22.28
C MET A 39 3.64 3.06 -21.92
N CYS A 40 2.48 2.85 -22.56
CA CYS A 40 1.66 1.66 -22.37
C CYS A 40 2.42 0.36 -22.69
N ALA A 41 3.30 0.38 -23.70
CA ALA A 41 4.10 -0.77 -24.08
C ALA A 41 5.29 -1.05 -23.14
N ARG A 42 5.85 -0.02 -22.49
CA ARG A 42 7.10 -0.12 -21.73
C ARG A 42 6.92 -0.19 -20.22
N VAL A 43 5.84 0.37 -19.69
CA VAL A 43 5.68 0.57 -18.25
C VAL A 43 4.39 -0.10 -17.77
N SER A 44 4.57 -1.16 -16.98
CA SER A 44 3.48 -1.91 -16.37
C SER A 44 2.60 -1.01 -15.50
N GLY A 45 1.29 -1.07 -15.73
CA GLY A 45 0.31 -0.32 -14.96
C GLY A 45 0.06 1.12 -15.42
N VAL A 46 0.72 1.62 -16.47
CA VAL A 46 0.47 2.98 -16.99
C VAL A 46 -0.96 3.16 -17.46
N LYS A 47 -1.50 2.19 -18.20
CA LYS A 47 -2.90 2.21 -18.65
C LYS A 47 -3.85 2.31 -17.45
N SER A 48 -3.63 1.50 -16.42
CA SER A 48 -4.41 1.58 -15.18
C SER A 48 -4.26 2.93 -14.47
N GLY A 49 -3.06 3.50 -14.47
CA GLY A 49 -2.81 4.86 -13.97
C GLY A 49 -3.61 5.92 -14.70
N GLY A 50 -3.62 5.89 -16.03
CA GLY A 50 -4.42 6.81 -16.84
C GLY A 50 -5.92 6.68 -16.61
N ILE A 51 -6.44 5.48 -16.34
CA ILE A 51 -7.86 5.23 -16.11
C ILE A 51 -8.28 5.53 -14.67
N TYR A 52 -7.48 5.14 -13.67
CA TYR A 52 -7.92 5.11 -12.28
C TYR A 52 -7.30 6.19 -11.40
N ALA A 53 -6.13 6.74 -11.72
CA ALA A 53 -5.43 7.60 -10.75
C ALA A 53 -6.10 8.97 -10.55
N GLY A 54 -6.78 9.48 -11.58
CA GLY A 54 -7.45 10.79 -11.55
C GLY A 54 -8.84 10.79 -10.88
N HIS A 55 -9.37 9.62 -10.52
CA HIS A 55 -10.72 9.49 -9.98
C HIS A 55 -10.70 9.14 -8.48
N ASP A 56 -11.71 9.60 -7.75
CA ASP A 56 -11.95 9.16 -6.37
C ASP A 56 -12.54 7.75 -6.38
N ASN A 57 -11.68 6.73 -6.47
CA ASN A 57 -12.07 5.33 -6.56
C ASN A 57 -11.33 4.43 -5.57
N HIS A 58 -11.73 3.17 -5.56
CA HIS A 58 -11.21 2.13 -4.67
C HIS A 58 -9.93 1.47 -5.18
N PHE A 59 -9.54 1.68 -6.45
CA PHE A 59 -8.47 0.92 -7.11
C PHE A 59 -7.13 1.09 -6.40
N TYR A 60 -6.80 2.31 -5.99
CA TYR A 60 -5.54 2.61 -5.32
C TYR A 60 -5.63 2.63 -3.79
N GLY A 61 -6.80 2.40 -3.17
CA GLY A 61 -6.91 2.35 -1.71
C GLY A 61 -6.52 3.63 -0.94
N HIS A 62 -6.34 4.78 -1.61
CA HIS A 62 -5.84 6.00 -1.00
C HIS A 62 -6.80 6.61 0.04
N ARG A 63 -8.11 6.60 -0.26
CA ARG A 63 -9.15 7.23 0.57
C ARG A 63 -10.27 6.28 0.96
N LYS A 64 -10.64 5.36 0.08
CA LYS A 64 -11.73 4.41 0.27
C LYS A 64 -11.20 3.02 0.01
N ILE A 65 -11.45 2.12 0.94
CA ILE A 65 -11.04 0.72 0.85
C ILE A 65 -12.30 -0.12 0.96
N LEU A 66 -12.43 -1.08 0.06
CA LEU A 66 -13.48 -2.07 0.09
C LEU A 66 -12.91 -3.41 0.53
N LYS A 67 -13.71 -4.12 1.30
CA LYS A 67 -13.49 -5.49 1.74
C LYS A 67 -14.75 -6.27 1.37
N PRO A 68 -14.65 -7.55 0.95
CA PRO A 68 -15.82 -8.41 0.82
C PRO A 68 -16.69 -8.39 2.09
N GLU A 69 -18.01 -8.39 1.94
CA GLU A 69 -18.93 -8.23 3.08
C GLU A 69 -18.81 -9.34 4.12
N HIS A 70 -18.51 -10.57 3.67
CA HIS A 70 -18.44 -11.77 4.49
C HIS A 70 -17.12 -11.97 5.27
N LEU A 71 -16.14 -11.08 5.12
CA LEU A 71 -14.84 -11.19 5.81
C LEU A 71 -14.73 -10.15 6.92
N ASP A 72 -13.86 -10.35 7.89
CA ASP A 72 -13.38 -9.28 8.76
C ASP A 72 -12.12 -8.60 8.21
N TRP A 73 -11.74 -7.43 8.74
CA TRP A 73 -10.53 -6.75 8.26
C TRP A 73 -9.26 -7.55 8.53
N GLN A 74 -9.23 -8.29 9.64
CA GLN A 74 -8.14 -9.21 9.94
C GLN A 74 -8.07 -10.36 8.93
N GLU A 75 -9.20 -11.02 8.65
CA GLU A 75 -9.29 -12.12 7.68
C GLU A 75 -8.92 -11.63 6.28
N TYR A 76 -9.36 -10.43 5.91
CA TYR A 76 -9.00 -9.80 4.65
C TYR A 76 -7.51 -9.48 4.56
N ALA A 77 -6.87 -9.01 5.65
CA ALA A 77 -5.43 -8.82 5.68
C ALA A 77 -4.69 -10.14 5.46
N LEU A 78 -5.14 -11.23 6.07
CA LEU A 78 -4.58 -12.57 5.89
C LEU A 78 -4.77 -13.07 4.45
N LEU A 79 -5.97 -12.90 3.88
CA LEU A 79 -6.24 -13.22 2.48
C LEU A 79 -5.28 -12.48 1.53
N LEU A 80 -5.10 -11.17 1.75
CA LEU A 80 -4.17 -10.36 0.97
C LEU A 80 -2.74 -10.90 1.09
N LEU A 81 -2.27 -11.19 2.31
CA LEU A 81 -0.94 -11.75 2.54
C LEU A 81 -0.75 -13.12 1.86
N ASN A 82 -1.77 -13.98 1.88
CA ASN A 82 -1.72 -15.31 1.26
C ASN A 82 -1.78 -15.25 -0.27
N SER A 83 -2.41 -14.22 -0.84
CA SER A 83 -2.48 -14.00 -2.29
C SER A 83 -1.19 -13.44 -2.91
N MET A 84 -0.27 -12.91 -2.09
CA MET A 84 0.98 -12.29 -2.54
C MET A 84 2.11 -13.32 -2.70
N PRO A 85 3.14 -13.01 -3.54
CA PRO A 85 4.35 -13.82 -3.60
C PRO A 85 5.02 -13.97 -2.22
N GLU A 86 5.51 -15.17 -1.93
CA GLU A 86 5.98 -15.57 -0.58
C GLU A 86 6.99 -14.57 0.02
N LYS A 87 7.98 -14.13 -0.76
CA LYS A 87 8.99 -13.18 -0.31
C LYS A 87 8.40 -11.83 0.12
N THR A 88 7.41 -11.34 -0.63
CA THR A 88 6.73 -10.07 -0.34
C THR A 88 5.80 -10.23 0.86
N ALA A 89 5.04 -11.33 0.89
CA ALA A 89 4.17 -11.66 2.00
C ALA A 89 4.96 -11.77 3.32
N GLU A 90 6.10 -12.45 3.32
CA GLU A 90 6.95 -12.63 4.50
C GLU A 90 7.53 -11.31 5.02
N HIS A 91 7.90 -10.41 4.11
CA HIS A 91 8.31 -9.05 4.48
C HIS A 91 7.19 -8.29 5.20
N TYR A 92 5.96 -8.33 4.67
CA TYR A 92 4.82 -7.70 5.33
C TYR A 92 4.48 -8.37 6.66
N ARG A 93 4.45 -9.70 6.73
CA ARG A 93 4.20 -10.46 7.97
C ARG A 93 5.20 -10.07 9.06
N ASN A 94 6.48 -9.93 8.72
CA ASN A 94 7.51 -9.47 9.66
C ASN A 94 7.20 -8.08 10.25
N LYS A 95 6.82 -7.11 9.40
CA LYS A 95 6.48 -5.75 9.85
C LYS A 95 5.20 -5.72 10.66
N ILE A 96 4.15 -6.38 10.18
CA ILE A 96 2.85 -6.44 10.85
C ILE A 96 2.99 -7.13 12.20
N ALA A 97 3.75 -8.22 12.31
CA ALA A 97 3.95 -8.90 13.59
C ALA A 97 4.63 -8.02 14.64
N ILE A 98 5.62 -7.21 14.25
CA ILE A 98 6.24 -6.24 15.16
C ILE A 98 5.21 -5.20 15.62
N TYR A 99 4.40 -4.71 14.69
CA TYR A 99 3.35 -3.73 14.97
C TYR A 99 2.35 -4.28 16.00
N LEU A 100 1.80 -5.47 15.74
CA LEU A 100 0.86 -6.14 16.63
C LEU A 100 1.48 -6.42 18.00
N HIS A 101 2.70 -6.95 18.04
CA HIS A 101 3.40 -7.25 19.29
C HIS A 101 3.68 -6.01 20.13
N TRP A 102 3.96 -4.86 19.49
CA TRP A 102 4.18 -3.60 20.19
C TRP A 102 2.92 -3.11 20.90
N TYR A 103 1.75 -3.19 20.26
CA TYR A 103 0.47 -2.85 20.88
C TYR A 103 0.06 -3.85 21.96
N GLN A 104 0.29 -5.15 21.71
CA GLN A 104 0.04 -6.20 22.71
C GLN A 104 0.83 -5.94 24.00
N LYS A 105 2.10 -5.52 23.90
CA LYS A 105 2.93 -5.13 25.06
C LYS A 105 2.41 -3.92 25.82
N LYS A 106 1.61 -3.08 25.18
CA LYS A 106 0.93 -1.93 25.81
C LYS A 106 -0.45 -2.30 26.37
N GLY A 107 -0.86 -3.57 26.28
CA GLY A 107 -2.20 -4.01 26.66
C GLY A 107 -3.29 -3.55 25.70
N ILE A 108 -2.93 -3.15 24.48
CA ILE A 108 -3.87 -2.69 23.46
C ILE A 108 -3.98 -3.80 22.40
N GLU A 109 -5.18 -4.35 22.25
CA GLU A 109 -5.50 -5.20 21.11
C GLU A 109 -5.87 -4.33 19.91
N VAL A 110 -5.35 -4.67 18.72
CA VAL A 110 -5.59 -3.89 17.51
C VAL A 110 -7.01 -4.17 17.00
N PRO A 111 -7.92 -3.17 16.98
CA PRO A 111 -9.31 -3.39 16.57
C PRO A 111 -9.47 -3.49 15.05
N GLN A 112 -10.66 -3.92 14.61
CA GLN A 112 -10.98 -4.02 13.17
C GLN A 112 -10.95 -2.63 12.48
N THR A 113 -11.56 -1.61 13.10
CA THR A 113 -11.60 -0.23 12.59
C THR A 113 -11.53 0.79 13.73
N GLN A 114 -11.02 2.00 13.45
CA GLN A 114 -11.15 3.15 14.34
C GLN A 114 -11.47 4.44 13.57
N GLN A 115 -11.94 5.47 14.27
CA GLN A 115 -12.16 6.79 13.67
C GLN A 115 -10.83 7.38 13.20
N GLY A 116 -10.74 7.71 11.91
CA GLY A 116 -9.55 8.33 11.31
C GLY A 116 -8.36 7.39 11.09
N ASP A 117 -8.52 6.07 11.24
CA ASP A 117 -7.46 5.06 11.06
C ASP A 117 -6.82 4.99 9.66
N ILE A 118 -7.53 5.43 8.63
CA ILE A 118 -7.04 5.57 7.26
C ILE A 118 -6.39 6.94 7.01
N GLY A 119 -6.33 7.82 8.01
CA GLY A 119 -5.71 9.13 7.92
C GLY A 119 -4.18 9.10 7.96
N ALA A 120 -3.57 10.28 8.01
CA ALA A 120 -2.12 10.43 8.10
C ALA A 120 -1.55 9.99 9.46
N LYS A 121 -2.32 10.16 10.55
CA LYS A 121 -1.92 9.74 11.90
C LYS A 121 -1.93 8.22 12.00
N ASP A 122 -0.95 7.66 12.72
CA ASP A 122 -0.90 6.24 13.03
C ASP A 122 -1.90 5.91 14.14
N ILE A 123 -3.07 5.44 13.74
CA ILE A 123 -4.12 4.95 14.61
C ILE A 123 -4.31 3.46 14.29
N PRO A 124 -4.11 2.55 15.26
CA PRO A 124 -3.99 1.13 14.99
C PRO A 124 -5.32 0.50 14.58
N SER A 125 -5.35 -0.17 13.44
CA SER A 125 -6.49 -1.01 13.06
C SER A 125 -6.10 -2.02 12.00
N TRP A 126 -6.86 -3.10 11.91
CA TRP A 126 -6.75 -4.04 10.79
C TRP A 126 -7.10 -3.40 9.45
N ARG A 127 -8.05 -2.43 9.43
CA ARG A 127 -8.32 -1.62 8.23
C ARG A 127 -7.10 -0.83 7.76
N ARG A 128 -6.31 -0.26 8.67
CA ARG A 128 -5.05 0.43 8.34
C ARG A 128 -3.99 -0.54 7.82
N ILE A 129 -3.91 -1.75 8.39
CA ILE A 129 -3.02 -2.80 7.87
C ILE A 129 -3.41 -3.18 6.43
N CYS A 130 -4.71 -3.37 6.16
CA CYS A 130 -5.19 -3.61 4.79
C CYS A 130 -4.85 -2.46 3.83
N LYS A 131 -4.94 -1.20 4.30
CA LYS A 131 -4.54 -0.03 3.52
C LYS A 131 -3.07 -0.10 3.09
N VAL A 132 -2.19 -0.47 4.02
CA VAL A 132 -0.74 -0.61 3.76
C VAL A 132 -0.48 -1.66 2.69
N LEU A 133 -1.17 -2.80 2.80
CA LEU A 133 -1.08 -3.90 1.84
C LEU A 133 -1.58 -3.49 0.45
N LEU A 134 -2.78 -2.91 0.36
CA LEU A 134 -3.39 -2.52 -0.92
C LEU A 134 -2.64 -1.39 -1.62
N ASN A 135 -2.09 -0.44 -0.86
CA ASN A 135 -1.31 0.66 -1.42
C ASN A 135 0.10 0.24 -1.88
N ASN A 136 0.48 -1.03 -1.68
CA ASN A 136 1.84 -1.51 -1.86
C ASN A 136 2.87 -0.65 -1.10
N ASP A 137 2.53 -0.20 0.12
CA ASP A 137 3.47 0.51 0.99
C ASP A 137 4.48 -0.49 1.54
N TYR A 138 5.46 -0.83 0.70
CA TYR A 138 6.42 -1.91 0.96
C TYR A 138 7.09 -1.72 2.31
N TRP A 139 7.53 -0.51 2.65
CA TRP A 139 8.22 -0.28 3.92
C TRP A 139 7.29 -0.13 5.13
N CYS A 140 5.97 -0.22 4.95
CA CYS A 140 4.97 -0.04 5.98
C CYS A 140 5.12 1.32 6.70
N ARG A 141 5.40 2.39 5.95
CA ARG A 141 5.58 3.75 6.50
C ARG A 141 4.33 4.22 7.24
N ALA A 142 3.15 3.85 6.75
CA ALA A 142 1.90 4.16 7.46
C ALA A 142 1.77 3.44 8.81
N LEU A 143 2.53 2.37 9.07
CA LEU A 143 2.60 1.70 10.38
C LEU A 143 3.84 2.13 11.17
N SER A 144 4.33 3.36 10.93
CA SER A 144 5.48 3.96 11.61
C SER A 144 6.83 3.26 11.39
N PHE A 145 6.99 2.52 10.29
CA PHE A 145 8.28 1.91 9.94
C PHE A 145 9.10 2.77 8.97
N SER A 146 10.42 2.63 9.08
CA SER A 146 11.39 3.23 8.16
C SER A 146 12.04 2.16 7.27
N PRO A 147 12.53 2.54 6.07
CA PRO A 147 13.29 1.65 5.21
C PRO A 147 14.48 1.03 5.93
N THR A 148 14.67 -0.28 5.73
CA THR A 148 15.82 -1.00 6.30
C THR A 148 16.98 -0.93 5.31
N LYS A 149 18.20 -0.64 5.79
CA LYS A 149 19.41 -0.61 4.94
C LYS A 149 19.59 -1.96 4.23
N ALA A 150 19.87 -1.93 2.93
CA ALA A 150 19.97 -3.13 2.10
C ALA A 150 20.89 -4.21 2.68
N LYS A 151 22.09 -3.82 3.17
CA LYS A 151 23.06 -4.75 3.79
C LYS A 151 22.49 -5.52 4.98
N ASN A 152 21.51 -4.95 5.69
CA ASN A 152 20.94 -5.53 6.90
C ASN A 152 19.60 -6.22 6.65
N TYR A 153 19.06 -6.16 5.42
CA TYR A 153 17.69 -6.56 5.13
C TYR A 153 17.44 -8.06 5.35
N GLN A 154 18.34 -8.91 4.85
CA GLN A 154 18.25 -10.37 5.03
C GLN A 154 18.33 -10.75 6.51
N ARG A 155 19.37 -10.28 7.21
CA ARG A 155 19.54 -10.50 8.66
C ARG A 155 18.34 -9.98 9.46
N TYR A 156 17.76 -8.86 9.06
CA TYR A 156 16.55 -8.33 9.69
C TYR A 156 15.38 -9.30 9.51
N ASN A 157 15.11 -9.75 8.28
CA ASN A 157 14.01 -10.67 7.99
C ASN A 157 14.13 -11.99 8.75
N GLU A 158 15.31 -12.62 8.76
CA GLU A 158 15.56 -13.87 9.50
C GLU A 158 15.33 -13.69 10.99
N ARG A 159 15.87 -12.61 11.57
CA ARG A 159 15.70 -12.31 12.99
C ARG A 159 14.24 -12.11 13.37
N ILE A 160 13.47 -11.40 12.54
CA ILE A 160 12.05 -11.15 12.82
C ILE A 160 11.21 -12.41 12.57
N LYS A 161 11.58 -13.24 11.60
CA LYS A 161 10.96 -14.55 11.38
C LYS A 161 11.10 -15.45 12.61
N GLY A 162 12.29 -15.53 13.21
CA GLY A 162 12.50 -16.26 14.47
C GLY A 162 11.66 -15.68 15.63
N LYS A 163 11.64 -14.36 15.78
CA LYS A 163 10.82 -13.70 16.81
C LYS A 163 9.32 -13.91 16.63
N ARG A 164 8.84 -13.98 15.39
CA ARG A 164 7.43 -14.31 15.11
C ARG A 164 7.07 -15.67 15.66
N GLN A 165 7.94 -16.67 15.48
CA GLN A 165 7.77 -18.01 16.03
C GLN A 165 7.70 -17.97 17.57
N GLU A 166 8.58 -17.20 18.22
CA GLU A 166 8.55 -17.00 19.67
C GLU A 166 7.25 -16.32 20.17
N TRP A 167 6.70 -15.38 19.39
CA TRP A 167 5.49 -14.65 19.75
C TRP A 167 4.19 -15.36 19.36
N GLY A 168 4.25 -16.36 18.47
CA GLY A 168 3.08 -17.00 17.89
C GLY A 168 2.25 -16.08 16.98
N ILE A 169 2.83 -15.00 16.46
CA ILE A 169 2.11 -13.99 15.66
C ILE A 169 2.42 -14.19 14.18
N LEU A 170 1.37 -14.44 13.39
CA LEU A 170 1.46 -14.63 11.94
C LEU A 170 2.50 -15.69 11.55
N CYS A 171 2.70 -16.73 12.37
CA CYS A 171 3.49 -17.88 11.97
C CYS A 171 2.76 -18.59 10.83
N ASN A 172 3.45 -18.92 9.74
CA ASN A 172 2.83 -19.72 8.68
C ASN A 172 2.51 -21.09 9.28
N ASN A 173 1.27 -21.28 9.70
CA ASN A 173 0.66 -22.59 9.85
C ASN A 173 -0.21 -22.73 8.60
N ASP A 174 0.43 -23.14 7.51
CA ASP A 174 -0.11 -23.84 6.34
C ASP A 174 1.06 -24.13 5.38
#